data_AF-A0A3M1REA3-F1
#
_entry.id   AF-A0A3M1REA3-F1
#
_cell.length_a   1.000
_cell.length_b   1.000
_cell.length_c   1.000
_cell.angle_alpha   90.00
_cell.angle_beta   90.00
_cell.angle_gamma   90.00
#
_symmetry.space_group_name_H-M   'P 1'
#
loop_
_entity.id
_entity.type
_entity.pdbx_description
1 polymer ?
#
loop_
_entity_poly.entity_id
_entity_poly.type
_entity_poly.pdbx_seq_one_letter_code
_entity_poly.pdbx_strand_id
1 'polypeptide(L)'
;MSDAATTYWAHSENDAGVRETLAEHLREVARLAGEFAEAFGAGPQAEAAGLLHDLGKYGERFQRRLEDPSVRAGDHWTAGALTALQYLKEAGMAPALAILGHHGGLPAHIPHRNPRTMVGTIGKAFLKSDYLATSKDLPELLDRWKNDGLQLPNASPAIAAHEYERLRYAATMLDVRMLFSTLVDADFLATEAHFSGDAENPRRLRPSGPPLDCDRAIESLEAYRRKVKTTHGSHPMAGLREQLYANCVEAAACDPGGFTLSAPTGSGKT
;
A
#
# COMPACT_ATOMS: atom_id res chain seq x y z
N MET A 1 22.06 12.57 34.93
CA MET A 1 22.04 13.31 33.66
C MET A 1 20.84 12.75 32.92
N SER A 2 19.79 13.55 32.66
CA SER A 2 18.66 13.08 31.87
C SER A 2 19.15 12.85 30.45
N ASP A 3 19.17 11.61 29.98
CA ASP A 3 19.37 11.35 28.56
C ASP A 3 18.29 12.15 27.80
N ALA A 4 18.73 13.09 26.98
CA ALA A 4 17.83 13.76 26.06
C ALA A 4 17.21 12.66 25.18
N ALA A 5 15.87 12.60 25.10
CA ALA A 5 15.20 11.61 24.30
C ALA A 5 15.68 11.71 22.84
N THR A 6 16.29 10.63 22.34
CA THR A 6 16.76 10.56 20.96
C THR A 6 15.59 10.75 20.02
N THR A 7 15.65 11.76 19.15
CA THR A 7 14.62 11.99 18.12
C THR A 7 14.96 11.19 16.87
N TYR A 8 13.99 10.45 16.35
CA TYR A 8 14.11 9.70 15.10
C TYR A 8 13.34 10.38 13.99
N TRP A 9 13.96 10.51 12.82
CA TRP A 9 13.40 11.25 11.68
C TRP A 9 12.96 10.30 10.58
N ALA A 10 11.85 10.62 9.91
CA ALA A 10 11.34 9.84 8.77
C ALA A 10 12.11 10.15 7.48
N HIS A 11 12.44 11.43 7.31
CA HIS A 11 12.95 12.02 6.08
C HIS A 11 14.08 13.00 6.36
N SER A 12 14.77 13.41 5.30
CA SER A 12 15.62 14.60 5.33
C SER A 12 14.76 15.84 5.53
N GLU A 13 15.40 16.96 5.86
CA GLU A 13 14.75 18.26 5.89
C GLU A 13 14.10 18.59 4.54
N ASN A 14 12.94 19.24 4.56
CA ASN A 14 12.29 19.77 3.37
C ASN A 14 12.91 21.12 2.96
N ASP A 15 12.46 21.68 1.82
CA ASP A 15 13.00 22.94 1.29
C ASP A 15 12.79 24.15 2.21
N ALA A 16 11.89 24.05 3.19
CA ALA A 16 11.57 25.10 4.16
C ALA A 16 12.32 24.96 5.49
N GLY A 17 13.23 23.99 5.62
CA GLY A 17 13.99 23.78 6.85
C GLY A 17 13.26 22.94 7.90
N VAL A 18 12.15 22.31 7.54
CA VAL A 18 11.31 21.53 8.47
C VAL A 18 11.65 20.05 8.35
N ARG A 19 11.79 19.39 9.51
CA ARG A 19 11.96 17.93 9.60
C ARG A 19 10.72 17.30 10.20
N GLU A 20 10.44 16.06 9.78
CA GLU A 20 9.33 15.26 10.25
C GLU A 20 9.82 14.07 11.07
N THR A 21 9.32 13.95 12.29
CA THR A 21 9.67 12.81 13.14
C THR A 21 9.07 11.52 12.57
N LEU A 22 9.75 10.40 12.80
CA LEU A 22 9.26 9.10 12.35
C LEU A 22 7.88 8.78 12.92
N ALA A 23 7.63 9.14 14.18
CA ALA A 23 6.34 8.94 14.81
C ALA A 23 5.22 9.76 14.17
N GLU A 24 5.48 11.00 13.74
CA GLU A 24 4.50 11.81 13.02
C GLU A 24 4.18 11.21 11.66
N HIS A 25 5.19 10.78 10.90
CA HIS A 25 5.01 10.12 9.61
C HIS A 25 4.16 8.85 9.75
N LEU A 26 4.57 7.94 10.64
CA LEU A 26 3.87 6.66 10.85
C LEU A 26 2.41 6.86 11.26
N ARG A 27 2.09 7.87 12.09
CA ARG A 27 0.70 8.18 12.46
C ARG A 27 -0.11 8.69 11.28
N GLU A 28 0.46 9.56 10.46
CA GLU A 28 -0.24 10.12 9.30
C GLU A 28 -0.49 9.05 8.23
N VAL A 29 0.52 8.21 7.94
CA VAL A 29 0.35 7.07 7.02
C VAL A 29 -0.70 6.10 7.56
N ALA A 30 -0.67 5.78 8.86
CA ALA A 30 -1.67 4.91 9.47
C ALA A 30 -3.09 5.48 9.37
N ARG A 31 -3.27 6.78 9.64
CA ARG A 31 -4.56 7.46 9.53
C ARG A 31 -5.11 7.38 8.10
N LEU A 32 -4.32 7.80 7.11
CA LEU A 32 -4.72 7.78 5.70
C LEU A 32 -4.99 6.35 5.20
N ALA A 33 -4.10 5.40 5.50
CA ALA A 33 -4.28 4.01 5.09
C ALA A 33 -5.55 3.40 5.71
N GLY A 34 -5.83 3.71 6.98
CA GLY A 34 -7.05 3.34 7.68
C GLY A 34 -8.30 3.86 6.97
N GLU A 35 -8.35 5.17 6.73
CA GLU A 35 -9.45 5.86 6.03
C GLU A 35 -9.71 5.28 4.64
N PHE A 36 -8.66 5.04 3.84
CA PHE A 36 -8.81 4.44 2.51
C PHE A 36 -9.34 3.01 2.57
N ALA A 37 -8.99 2.28 3.64
CA ALA A 37 -9.38 0.89 3.82
C ALA A 37 -10.77 0.70 4.44
N GLU A 38 -11.41 1.75 4.95
CA GLU A 38 -12.78 1.69 5.47
C GLU A 38 -13.77 1.21 4.40
N ALA A 39 -13.56 1.61 3.14
CA ALA A 39 -14.42 1.25 2.01
C ALA A 39 -14.56 -0.26 1.78
N PHE A 40 -13.61 -1.07 2.28
CA PHE A 40 -13.63 -2.53 2.21
C PHE A 40 -13.45 -3.21 3.58
N GLY A 41 -13.67 -2.46 4.66
CA GLY A 41 -13.70 -3.00 6.03
C GLY A 41 -12.34 -3.40 6.61
N ALA A 42 -11.21 -2.97 6.02
CA ALA A 42 -9.87 -3.36 6.47
C ALA A 42 -9.11 -2.25 7.22
N GLY A 43 -9.81 -1.20 7.68
CA GLY A 43 -9.23 -0.04 8.38
C GLY A 43 -8.16 -0.40 9.43
N PRO A 44 -8.47 -1.21 10.45
CA PRO A 44 -7.48 -1.58 11.48
C PRO A 44 -6.25 -2.33 10.95
N GLN A 45 -6.40 -3.11 9.87
CA GLN A 45 -5.27 -3.81 9.25
C GLN A 45 -4.38 -2.83 8.46
N ALA A 46 -4.98 -1.85 7.78
CA ALA A 46 -4.27 -0.82 7.04
C ALA A 46 -3.59 0.19 7.98
N GLU A 47 -4.24 0.58 9.08
CA GLU A 47 -3.64 1.39 10.15
C GLU A 47 -2.39 0.70 10.72
N ALA A 48 -2.50 -0.60 11.06
CA ALA A 48 -1.36 -1.36 11.54
C ALA A 48 -0.23 -1.44 10.50
N ALA A 49 -0.57 -1.55 9.21
CA ALA A 49 0.42 -1.52 8.14
C ALA A 49 1.13 -0.17 8.10
N GLY A 50 0.39 0.95 8.15
CA GLY A 50 0.95 2.30 8.15
C GLY A 50 1.86 2.57 9.36
N LEU A 51 1.46 2.10 10.55
CA LEU A 51 2.27 2.24 11.77
C LEU A 51 3.58 1.44 11.76
N LEU A 52 3.66 0.37 10.96
CA LEU A 52 4.77 -0.57 10.98
C LEU A 52 5.65 -0.50 9.73
N HIS A 53 5.18 0.05 8.62
CA HIS A 53 5.85 -0.10 7.32
C HIS A 53 7.30 0.35 7.35
N ASP A 54 7.59 1.42 8.09
CA ASP A 54 8.90 2.05 8.21
C ASP A 54 9.59 1.80 9.56
N LEU A 55 9.19 0.76 10.30
CA LEU A 55 9.74 0.47 11.64
C LEU A 55 11.28 0.41 11.65
N GLY A 56 11.92 -0.05 10.57
CA GLY A 56 13.37 -0.09 10.47
C GLY A 56 14.04 1.29 10.37
N LYS A 57 13.30 2.37 10.09
CA LYS A 57 13.84 3.74 10.12
C LYS A 57 14.30 4.17 11.51
N TYR A 58 13.83 3.50 12.58
CA TYR A 58 14.40 3.66 13.93
C TYR A 58 15.84 3.15 14.05
N GLY A 59 16.36 2.41 13.07
CA GLY A 59 17.74 1.91 13.06
C GLY A 59 18.78 2.99 12.78
N GLU A 60 19.94 2.88 13.44
CA GLU A 60 21.02 3.87 13.32
C GLU A 60 21.54 4.06 11.89
N ARG A 61 21.48 3.00 11.07
CA ARG A 61 21.91 3.09 9.67
C ARG A 61 21.01 4.06 8.89
N PHE A 62 19.71 3.98 9.10
CA PHE A 62 18.75 4.85 8.41
C PHE A 62 18.90 6.29 8.89
N GLN A 63 19.03 6.51 10.19
CA GLN A 63 19.26 7.86 10.72
C GLN A 63 20.54 8.49 10.14
N ARG A 64 21.65 7.73 10.05
CA ARG A 64 22.87 8.17 9.35
C ARG A 64 22.66 8.44 7.86
N ARG A 65 21.78 7.69 7.19
CA ARG A 65 21.42 7.94 5.78
C ARG A 65 20.78 9.31 5.56
N LEU A 66 20.05 9.82 6.53
CA LEU A 66 19.41 11.13 6.43
C LEU A 66 20.43 12.27 6.47
N GLU A 67 21.58 12.05 7.12
CA GLU A 67 22.68 13.00 7.23
C GLU A 67 23.70 12.86 6.08
N ASP A 68 23.96 11.62 5.64
CA ASP A 68 24.90 11.31 4.57
C ASP A 68 24.21 10.47 3.46
N PRO A 69 23.90 11.09 2.31
CA PRO A 69 23.29 10.42 1.17
C PRO A 69 24.12 9.28 0.56
N SER A 70 25.41 9.20 0.84
CA SER A 70 26.30 8.13 0.37
C SER A 70 26.08 6.80 1.11
N VAL A 71 25.52 6.87 2.32
CA VAL A 71 25.04 5.68 3.04
C VAL A 71 23.89 5.07 2.23
N ARG A 72 23.70 3.75 2.32
CA ARG A 72 22.51 3.11 1.77
C ARG A 72 21.44 3.05 2.86
N ALA A 73 20.20 3.45 2.52
CA ALA A 73 19.04 3.37 3.42
C ALA A 73 18.91 1.99 4.06
N GLY A 74 19.17 0.93 3.28
CA GLY A 74 19.07 -0.44 3.75
C GLY A 74 17.63 -0.94 3.73
N ASP A 75 17.42 -2.13 4.28
CA ASP A 75 16.09 -2.67 4.49
C ASP A 75 15.51 -2.06 5.78
N HIS A 76 14.45 -1.28 5.63
CA HIS A 76 13.71 -0.67 6.74
C HIS A 76 12.26 -1.14 6.86
N TRP A 77 11.83 -2.07 6.01
CA TRP A 77 10.45 -2.56 5.96
C TRP A 77 10.27 -3.93 6.60
N THR A 78 11.29 -4.80 6.54
CA THR A 78 11.15 -6.19 6.98
C THR A 78 10.90 -6.30 8.50
N ALA A 79 11.48 -5.41 9.31
CA ALA A 79 11.19 -5.33 10.75
C ALA A 79 9.70 -5.11 11.03
N GLY A 80 9.07 -4.22 10.26
CA GLY A 80 7.64 -3.94 10.31
C GLY A 80 6.79 -5.16 9.95
N ALA A 81 7.13 -5.82 8.84
CA ALA A 81 6.42 -7.02 8.39
C ALA A 81 6.50 -8.17 9.41
N LEU A 82 7.68 -8.38 10.02
CA LEU A 82 7.85 -9.36 11.09
C LEU A 82 7.00 -9.03 12.31
N THR A 83 6.96 -7.76 12.70
CA THR A 83 6.14 -7.28 13.82
C THR A 83 4.67 -7.53 13.56
N ALA A 84 4.16 -7.21 12.36
CA ALA A 84 2.77 -7.45 12.00
C ALA A 84 2.39 -8.93 12.17
N LEU A 85 3.21 -9.86 11.67
CA LEU A 85 2.96 -11.31 11.81
C LEU A 85 3.01 -11.79 13.26
N GLN A 86 3.92 -11.26 14.07
CA GLN A 86 4.10 -11.68 15.47
C GLN A 86 2.96 -11.19 16.36
N TYR A 87 2.57 -9.92 16.23
CA TYR A 87 1.61 -9.27 17.13
C TYR A 87 0.16 -9.46 16.67
N LEU A 88 -0.10 -9.42 15.36
CA LEU A 88 -1.46 -9.55 14.81
C LEU A 88 -1.80 -10.98 14.36
N LYS A 89 -0.82 -11.90 14.38
CA LYS A 89 -1.01 -13.31 14.03
C LYS A 89 -1.62 -13.46 12.63
N GLU A 90 -2.78 -14.14 12.52
CA GLU A 90 -3.49 -14.34 11.26
C GLU A 90 -3.91 -13.01 10.59
N ALA A 91 -4.33 -12.02 11.38
CA ALA A 91 -4.69 -10.70 10.87
C ALA A 91 -3.49 -9.90 10.35
N GLY A 92 -2.28 -10.29 10.72
CA GLY A 92 -1.02 -9.66 10.31
C GLY A 92 -0.52 -10.10 8.94
N MET A 93 -1.14 -11.11 8.30
CA MET A 93 -0.69 -11.64 7.03
C MET A 93 -0.73 -10.60 5.90
N ALA A 94 -1.90 -10.00 5.67
CA ALA A 94 -2.06 -8.99 4.63
C ALA A 94 -1.23 -7.71 4.91
N PRO A 95 -1.22 -7.15 6.13
CA PRO A 95 -0.31 -6.06 6.50
C PRO A 95 1.15 -6.39 6.22
N ALA A 96 1.63 -7.57 6.62
CA ALA A 96 3.03 -7.95 6.42
C ALA A 96 3.41 -8.04 4.94
N LEU A 97 2.52 -8.58 4.10
CA LEU A 97 2.76 -8.64 2.65
C LEU A 97 2.76 -7.25 2.01
N ALA A 98 1.83 -6.37 2.40
CA ALA A 98 1.82 -4.99 1.95
C ALA A 98 3.09 -4.25 2.37
N ILE A 99 3.52 -4.39 3.63
CA ILE A 99 4.76 -3.80 4.13
C ILE A 99 5.97 -4.35 3.36
N LEU A 100 6.07 -5.64 3.07
CA LEU A 100 7.19 -6.16 2.28
C LEU A 100 7.23 -5.58 0.85
N GLY A 101 6.08 -5.19 0.31
CA GLY A 101 5.96 -4.70 -1.06
C GLY A 101 6.17 -3.20 -1.24
N HIS A 102 6.03 -2.36 -0.21
CA HIS A 102 5.79 -0.92 -0.41
C HIS A 102 6.92 -0.15 -1.12
N HIS A 103 8.15 -0.68 -1.18
CA HIS A 103 9.24 -0.10 -1.99
C HIS A 103 9.53 -0.79 -3.32
N GLY A 104 9.17 -2.07 -3.47
CA GLY A 104 9.61 -2.91 -4.61
C GLY A 104 8.48 -3.60 -5.37
N GLY A 105 7.24 -3.41 -4.93
CA GLY A 105 6.06 -4.15 -5.39
C GLY A 105 5.88 -5.48 -4.65
N LEU A 106 4.66 -6.02 -4.72
CA LEU A 106 4.33 -7.31 -4.13
C LEU A 106 5.09 -8.45 -4.82
N PRO A 107 5.70 -9.39 -4.06
CA PRO A 107 6.42 -10.51 -4.64
C PRO A 107 5.49 -11.45 -5.42
N ALA A 108 5.94 -11.92 -6.59
CA ALA A 108 5.16 -12.79 -7.47
C ALA A 108 4.85 -14.17 -6.85
N HIS A 109 5.64 -14.61 -5.86
CA HIS A 109 5.45 -15.88 -5.18
C HIS A 109 5.56 -15.70 -3.67
N ILE A 110 4.49 -16.05 -2.96
CA ILE A 110 4.50 -16.17 -1.50
C ILE A 110 4.61 -17.68 -1.21
N PRO A 111 5.80 -18.19 -0.80
CA PRO A 111 6.05 -19.63 -0.73
C PRO A 111 5.26 -20.36 0.36
N HIS A 112 4.49 -19.66 1.21
CA HIS A 112 3.91 -20.21 2.42
C HIS A 112 2.47 -19.75 2.66
N ARG A 113 1.68 -20.64 3.26
CA ARG A 113 0.21 -20.55 3.38
C ARG A 113 -0.29 -20.26 4.80
N ASN A 114 0.61 -19.97 5.75
CA ASN A 114 0.21 -19.59 7.11
C ASN A 114 1.23 -18.64 7.77
N PRO A 115 0.84 -17.83 8.77
CA PRO A 115 1.71 -16.84 9.39
C PRO A 115 2.95 -17.44 10.05
N ARG A 116 2.83 -18.57 10.75
CA ARG A 116 3.97 -19.19 11.46
C ARG A 116 5.10 -19.58 10.51
N THR A 117 4.78 -20.16 9.36
CA THR A 117 5.77 -20.53 8.34
C THR A 117 6.32 -19.30 7.63
N MET A 118 5.50 -18.26 7.43
CA MET A 118 5.97 -16.97 6.91
C MET A 118 6.90 -16.22 7.86
N VAL A 119 6.64 -16.22 9.17
CA VAL A 119 7.58 -15.65 10.17
C VAL A 119 8.93 -16.35 10.09
N GLY A 120 8.95 -17.68 9.96
CA GLY A 120 10.19 -18.44 9.80
C GLY A 120 10.95 -18.09 8.52
N THR A 121 10.25 -17.88 7.41
CA THR A 121 10.88 -17.59 6.11
C THR A 121 11.27 -16.13 5.96
N ILE A 122 10.39 -15.19 6.30
CA ILE A 122 10.69 -13.75 6.33
C ILE A 122 11.74 -13.49 7.40
N GLY A 123 11.69 -14.14 8.56
CA GLY A 123 12.71 -14.00 9.60
C GLY A 123 14.06 -14.53 9.16
N LYS A 124 14.09 -15.67 8.45
CA LYS A 124 15.33 -16.15 7.81
C LYS A 124 15.81 -15.21 6.71
N ALA A 125 14.92 -14.65 5.90
CA ALA A 125 15.28 -13.66 4.89
C ALA A 125 15.82 -12.38 5.53
N PHE A 126 15.19 -11.85 6.59
CA PHE A 126 15.66 -10.71 7.38
C PHE A 126 17.07 -10.96 7.95
N LEU A 127 17.32 -12.15 8.49
CA LEU A 127 18.61 -12.51 9.07
C LEU A 127 19.69 -12.84 8.02
N LYS A 128 19.30 -13.37 6.85
CA LYS A 128 20.20 -13.76 5.74
C LYS A 128 20.31 -12.71 4.64
N SER A 129 19.51 -11.66 4.69
CA SER A 129 19.43 -10.65 3.65
C SER A 129 20.79 -9.96 3.50
N ASP A 130 21.36 -10.04 2.30
CA ASP A 130 22.46 -9.19 1.86
C ASP A 130 22.02 -7.72 1.69
N TYR A 131 20.72 -7.43 1.75
CA TYR A 131 20.23 -6.07 1.97
C TYR A 131 20.53 -5.71 3.41
N LEU A 132 21.46 -4.77 3.54
CA LEU A 132 21.97 -4.19 4.77
C LEU A 132 20.81 -3.72 5.67
N ALA A 133 20.28 -4.62 6.50
CA ALA A 133 19.23 -4.30 7.46
C ALA A 133 19.65 -3.08 8.28
N THR A 134 18.71 -2.18 8.50
CA THR A 134 18.94 -0.93 9.25
C THR A 134 19.30 -1.16 10.71
N SER A 135 18.73 -2.22 11.29
CA SER A 135 19.15 -2.87 12.52
C SER A 135 18.86 -4.37 12.42
N LYS A 136 19.58 -5.19 13.19
CA LYS A 136 19.28 -6.61 13.37
C LYS A 136 18.56 -6.89 14.70
N ASP A 137 18.40 -5.87 15.54
CA ASP A 137 17.76 -5.97 16.85
C ASP A 137 16.31 -5.47 16.77
N LEU A 138 15.38 -6.40 16.54
CA LEU A 138 13.95 -6.10 16.46
C LEU A 138 13.38 -5.60 17.81
N PRO A 139 13.69 -6.22 18.97
CA PRO A 139 13.30 -5.66 20.28
C PRO A 139 13.68 -4.20 20.47
N GLU A 140 14.91 -3.82 20.11
CA GLU A 140 15.36 -2.43 20.22
C GLU A 140 14.52 -1.47 19.36
N LEU A 141 14.25 -1.83 18.09
CA LEU A 141 13.41 -1.01 17.21
C LEU A 141 12.00 -0.83 17.79
N LEU A 142 11.43 -1.90 18.37
CA LEU A 142 10.10 -1.86 18.97
C LEU A 142 10.06 -1.02 20.25
N ASP A 143 11.11 -1.05 21.06
CA ASP A 143 11.19 -0.22 22.27
C ASP A 143 11.28 1.27 21.90
N ARG A 144 12.08 1.63 20.88
CA ARG A 144 12.13 3.01 20.34
C ARG A 144 10.75 3.45 19.80
N TRP A 145 10.11 2.61 19.00
CA TRP A 145 8.77 2.84 18.45
C TRP A 145 7.71 3.04 19.55
N LYS A 146 7.77 2.24 20.64
CA LYS A 146 6.87 2.40 21.81
C LYS A 146 7.17 3.66 22.60
N ASN A 147 8.44 4.03 22.77
CA ASN A 147 8.86 5.23 23.49
C ASN A 147 8.35 6.51 22.80
N ASP A 148 8.18 6.47 21.47
CA ASP A 148 7.53 7.53 20.70
C ASP A 148 5.99 7.55 20.84
N GLY A 149 5.42 6.70 21.70
CA GLY A 149 4.00 6.66 22.02
C GLY A 149 3.15 6.07 20.91
N LEU A 150 3.71 5.17 20.10
CA LEU A 150 2.98 4.43 19.08
C LEU A 150 2.40 3.14 19.68
N GLN A 151 1.20 2.76 19.23
CA GLN A 151 0.48 1.59 19.70
C GLN A 151 -0.27 0.95 18.54
N LEU A 152 -0.25 -0.39 18.47
CA LEU A 152 -0.94 -1.11 17.40
C LEU A 152 -2.45 -1.12 17.67
N PRO A 153 -3.28 -0.94 16.64
CA PRO A 153 -4.72 -1.09 16.79
C PRO A 153 -5.06 -2.57 17.07
N ASN A 154 -6.22 -2.78 17.68
CA ASN A 154 -6.81 -4.11 17.77
C ASN A 154 -7.34 -4.52 16.39
N ALA A 155 -6.50 -5.17 15.59
CA ALA A 155 -6.92 -5.69 14.30
C ALA A 155 -7.58 -7.08 14.46
N SER A 156 -8.87 -7.16 14.13
CA SER A 156 -9.52 -8.42 13.80
C SER A 156 -9.13 -8.82 12.37
N PRO A 157 -9.09 -10.12 12.00
CA PRO A 157 -9.03 -10.52 10.61
C PRO A 157 -10.37 -10.14 9.91
N ALA A 158 -10.50 -8.87 9.53
CA ALA A 158 -11.66 -8.36 8.80
C ALA A 158 -11.62 -8.82 7.34
N ILE A 159 -10.44 -8.74 6.72
CA ILE A 159 -10.04 -9.66 5.67
C ILE A 159 -9.76 -10.98 6.36
N ALA A 160 -10.76 -11.85 6.37
CA ALA A 160 -10.57 -13.14 6.97
C ALA A 160 -9.41 -13.84 6.24
N ALA A 161 -8.44 -14.30 7.04
CA ALA A 161 -7.73 -15.51 6.75
C ALA A 161 -8.74 -16.67 6.71
N HIS A 162 -9.68 -16.60 5.75
CA HIS A 162 -10.54 -17.70 5.41
C HIS A 162 -9.60 -18.83 5.06
N GLU A 163 -9.82 -19.99 5.66
CA GLU A 163 -9.08 -21.21 5.37
C GLU A 163 -8.77 -21.25 3.87
N TYR A 164 -7.48 -21.37 3.53
CA TYR A 164 -6.93 -21.28 2.17
C TYR A 164 -7.40 -22.43 1.26
N GLU A 165 -8.72 -22.65 1.17
CA GLU A 165 -9.39 -23.48 0.19
C GLU A 165 -9.17 -22.89 -1.21
N ARG A 166 -9.06 -23.77 -2.20
CA ARG A 166 -8.57 -23.42 -3.54
C ARG A 166 -9.35 -22.32 -4.27
N LEU A 167 -10.60 -22.07 -3.88
CA LEU A 167 -11.47 -21.06 -4.48
C LEU A 167 -11.26 -19.64 -3.92
N ARG A 168 -10.53 -19.48 -2.80
CA ARG A 168 -10.37 -18.18 -2.11
C ARG A 168 -9.05 -17.47 -2.39
N TYR A 169 -8.14 -18.04 -3.19
CA TYR A 169 -6.87 -17.38 -3.52
C TYR A 169 -7.06 -16.04 -4.22
N ALA A 170 -8.04 -15.94 -5.13
CA ALA A 170 -8.30 -14.69 -5.84
C ALA A 170 -8.75 -13.58 -4.89
N ALA A 171 -9.65 -13.88 -3.95
CA ALA A 171 -10.11 -12.95 -2.94
C ALA A 171 -8.96 -12.50 -2.03
N THR A 172 -8.23 -13.44 -1.42
CA THR A 172 -7.10 -13.10 -0.55
C THR A 172 -6.01 -12.31 -1.27
N MET A 173 -5.72 -12.65 -2.53
CA MET A 173 -4.77 -11.87 -3.33
C MET A 173 -5.29 -10.47 -3.64
N LEU A 174 -6.60 -10.30 -3.87
CA LEU A 174 -7.21 -8.99 -4.06
C LEU A 174 -7.11 -8.17 -2.77
N ASP A 175 -7.42 -8.76 -1.62
CA ASP A 175 -7.36 -8.09 -0.32
C ASP A 175 -5.96 -7.56 -0.01
N VAL A 176 -4.93 -8.39 -0.25
CA VAL A 176 -3.52 -7.96 -0.09
C VAL A 176 -3.18 -6.83 -1.06
N ARG A 177 -3.67 -6.87 -2.31
CA ARG A 177 -3.43 -5.80 -3.29
C ARG A 177 -4.14 -4.50 -2.92
N MET A 178 -5.37 -4.58 -2.41
CA MET A 178 -6.12 -3.44 -1.91
C MET A 178 -5.38 -2.80 -0.74
N LEU A 179 -4.98 -3.60 0.26
CA LEU A 179 -4.24 -3.10 1.43
C LEU A 179 -2.84 -2.55 1.07
N PHE A 180 -2.16 -3.19 0.11
CA PHE A 180 -0.93 -2.66 -0.47
C PHE A 180 -1.15 -1.31 -1.15
N SER A 181 -2.21 -1.18 -1.95
CA SER A 181 -2.56 0.08 -2.62
C SER A 181 -2.83 1.18 -1.60
N THR A 182 -3.64 0.90 -0.55
CA THR A 182 -3.94 1.90 0.48
C THR A 182 -2.68 2.33 1.24
N LEU A 183 -1.78 1.40 1.55
CA LEU A 183 -0.53 1.71 2.25
C LEU A 183 0.39 2.58 1.38
N VAL A 184 0.60 2.21 0.12
CA VAL A 184 1.46 2.96 -0.80
C VAL A 184 0.89 4.35 -1.06
N ASP A 185 -0.40 4.47 -1.35
CA ASP A 185 -1.03 5.78 -1.57
C ASP A 185 -0.92 6.66 -0.31
N ALA A 186 -1.15 6.10 0.88
CA ALA A 186 -1.01 6.82 2.14
C ALA A 186 0.43 7.30 2.40
N ASP A 187 1.44 6.45 2.19
CA ASP A 187 2.86 6.80 2.38
C ASP A 187 3.31 7.90 1.42
N PHE A 188 2.93 7.80 0.15
CA PHE A 188 3.26 8.82 -0.85
C PHE A 188 2.54 10.15 -0.58
N LEU A 189 1.26 10.12 -0.19
CA LEU A 189 0.50 11.34 0.12
C LEU A 189 1.01 12.02 1.41
N ALA A 190 1.32 11.25 2.45
CA ALA A 190 1.89 11.78 3.69
C ALA A 190 3.27 12.42 3.44
N THR A 191 4.11 11.75 2.65
CA THR A 191 5.42 12.24 2.25
C THR A 191 5.31 13.50 1.40
N GLU A 192 4.46 13.50 0.36
CA GLU A 192 4.21 14.68 -0.47
C GLU A 192 3.75 15.87 0.38
N ALA A 193 2.84 15.63 1.33
CA ALA A 193 2.33 16.67 2.19
C ALA A 193 3.42 17.29 3.06
N HIS A 194 4.33 16.49 3.61
CA HIS A 194 5.47 16.98 4.37
C HIS A 194 6.41 17.83 3.50
N PHE A 195 6.80 17.33 2.33
CA PHE A 195 7.72 18.07 1.43
C PHE A 195 7.09 19.32 0.81
N SER A 196 5.76 19.38 0.72
CA SER A 196 5.02 20.58 0.28
C SER A 196 4.72 21.57 1.42
N GLY A 197 5.02 21.19 2.67
CA GLY A 197 4.81 21.99 3.86
C GLY A 197 5.87 23.09 4.04
N ASP A 198 5.61 23.98 4.99
CA ASP A 198 6.48 25.09 5.40
C ASP A 198 6.49 25.25 6.92
N ALA A 199 7.16 26.28 7.44
CA ALA A 199 7.28 26.51 8.88
C ALA A 199 5.94 26.85 9.56
N GLU A 200 4.96 27.41 8.84
CA GLU A 200 3.64 27.73 9.39
C GLU A 200 2.70 26.52 9.28
N ASN A 201 2.79 25.78 8.16
CA ASN A 201 2.05 24.56 7.92
C ASN A 201 2.98 23.41 7.51
N PRO A 202 3.47 22.60 8.46
CA PRO A 202 4.43 21.51 8.21
C PRO A 202 3.92 20.39 7.30
N ARG A 203 2.60 20.29 7.06
CA ARG A 203 1.98 19.34 6.13
C ARG A 203 0.96 20.03 5.23
N ARG A 204 1.29 20.19 3.96
CA ARG A 204 0.38 20.77 2.96
C ARG A 204 -0.16 19.68 2.04
N LEU A 205 -1.38 19.22 2.32
CA LEU A 205 -2.05 18.24 1.47
C LEU A 205 -2.23 18.80 0.05
N ARG A 206 -2.06 17.92 -0.95
CA ARG A 206 -2.40 18.21 -2.34
C ARG A 206 -3.88 18.62 -2.42
N PRO A 207 -4.24 19.66 -3.18
CA PRO A 207 -5.63 19.99 -3.44
C PRO A 207 -6.38 18.79 -4.05
N SER A 208 -7.63 18.58 -3.63
CA SER A 208 -8.47 17.57 -4.27
C SER A 208 -8.57 17.82 -5.77
N GLY A 209 -8.50 16.74 -6.55
CA GLY A 209 -8.76 16.80 -7.98
C GLY A 209 -10.18 17.31 -8.27
N PRO A 210 -10.45 17.77 -9.51
CA PRO A 210 -11.80 18.13 -9.90
C PRO A 210 -12.75 16.94 -9.70
N PRO A 211 -14.01 17.18 -9.30
CA PRO A 211 -14.98 16.10 -9.17
C PRO A 211 -15.15 15.38 -10.51
N LEU A 212 -15.40 14.08 -10.45
CA LEU A 212 -15.68 13.28 -11.65
C LEU A 212 -16.98 13.76 -12.29
N ASP A 213 -16.86 14.32 -13.49
CA ASP A 213 -17.99 14.61 -14.37
C ASP A 213 -18.28 13.37 -15.22
N CYS A 214 -19.20 12.53 -14.73
CA CYS A 214 -19.56 11.27 -15.38
C CYS A 214 -20.09 11.49 -16.80
N ASP A 215 -20.92 12.51 -17.01
CA ASP A 215 -21.54 12.79 -18.31
C ASP A 215 -20.48 13.17 -19.33
N ARG A 216 -19.56 14.07 -18.96
CA ARG A 216 -18.45 14.47 -19.83
C ARG A 216 -17.48 13.30 -20.11
N ALA A 217 -17.24 12.45 -19.12
CA ALA A 217 -16.40 11.26 -19.30
C ALA A 217 -17.03 10.25 -20.27
N ILE A 218 -18.33 9.99 -20.13
CA ILE A 218 -19.09 9.12 -21.03
C ILE A 218 -19.15 9.71 -22.44
N GLU A 219 -19.42 11.02 -22.58
CA GLU A 219 -19.44 11.69 -23.88
C GLU A 219 -18.09 11.59 -24.59
N SER A 220 -17.00 11.77 -23.84
CA SER A 220 -15.63 11.63 -24.37
C SER A 220 -15.34 10.21 -24.84
N LEU A 221 -15.77 9.20 -24.07
CA LEU A 221 -15.68 7.80 -24.47
C LEU A 221 -16.49 7.51 -25.74
N GLU A 222 -17.74 7.97 -25.81
CA GLU A 222 -18.61 7.79 -26.98
C GLU A 222 -18.09 8.50 -28.23
N ALA A 223 -17.51 9.69 -28.09
CA ALA A 223 -16.84 10.39 -29.18
C ALA A 223 -15.64 9.60 -29.70
N TYR A 224 -14.79 9.07 -28.80
CA TYR A 224 -13.67 8.22 -29.17
C TYR A 224 -14.14 6.94 -29.88
N ARG A 225 -15.18 6.28 -29.37
CA ARG A 225 -15.77 5.08 -29.99
C ARG A 225 -16.30 5.34 -31.39
N ARG A 226 -17.02 6.44 -31.61
CA ARG A 226 -17.48 6.84 -32.95
C ARG A 226 -16.30 6.99 -33.93
N LYS A 227 -15.21 7.63 -33.50
CA LYS A 227 -13.98 7.75 -34.30
C LYS A 227 -13.40 6.38 -34.64
N VAL A 228 -13.17 5.51 -33.65
CA VAL A 228 -12.64 4.15 -33.85
C VAL A 228 -13.53 3.34 -34.82
N LYS A 229 -14.85 3.44 -34.68
CA LYS A 229 -15.82 2.78 -35.57
C LYS A 229 -15.71 3.26 -37.02
N THR A 230 -15.52 4.56 -37.23
CA THR A 230 -15.30 5.09 -38.60
C THR A 230 -13.98 4.64 -39.20
N THR A 231 -12.90 4.56 -38.41
CA THR A 231 -11.56 4.19 -38.90
C THR A 231 -11.42 2.69 -39.15
N HIS A 232 -12.03 1.85 -38.32
CA HIS A 232 -11.83 0.39 -38.35
C HIS A 232 -13.11 -0.40 -38.64
N GLY A 233 -14.14 0.24 -39.21
CA GLY A 233 -15.45 -0.38 -39.45
C GLY A 233 -15.44 -1.59 -40.39
N SER A 234 -14.45 -1.69 -41.27
CA SER A 234 -14.25 -2.85 -42.16
C SER A 234 -13.53 -4.04 -41.50
N HIS A 235 -13.05 -3.89 -40.26
CA HIS A 235 -12.33 -4.95 -39.58
C HIS A 235 -13.29 -6.13 -39.28
N PRO A 236 -12.88 -7.40 -39.48
CA PRO A 236 -13.76 -8.56 -39.25
C PRO A 236 -14.37 -8.63 -37.84
N MET A 237 -13.68 -8.06 -36.85
CA MET A 237 -14.12 -8.01 -35.45
C MET A 237 -15.01 -6.81 -35.09
N ALA A 238 -15.28 -5.89 -36.02
CA ALA A 238 -15.99 -4.65 -35.71
C ALA A 238 -17.40 -4.90 -35.13
N GLY A 239 -18.18 -5.79 -35.77
CA GLY A 239 -19.52 -6.13 -35.29
C GLY A 239 -19.51 -6.78 -33.90
N LEU A 240 -18.53 -7.64 -33.63
CA LEU A 240 -18.40 -8.30 -32.33
C LEU A 240 -17.99 -7.33 -31.22
N ARG A 241 -17.10 -6.37 -31.50
CA ARG A 241 -16.73 -5.32 -30.55
C ARG A 241 -17.92 -4.43 -30.20
N GLU A 242 -18.77 -4.12 -31.18
CA GLU A 242 -20.00 -3.36 -30.95
C GLU A 242 -21.02 -4.15 -30.12
N GLN A 243 -21.18 -5.46 -30.40
CA GLN A 243 -22.04 -6.32 -29.59
C GLN A 243 -21.52 -6.43 -28.15
N LEU A 244 -20.20 -6.58 -27.98
CA LEU A 244 -19.57 -6.64 -26.65
C LEU A 244 -19.84 -5.37 -25.85
N TYR A 245 -19.70 -4.20 -26.49
CA TYR A 245 -20.02 -2.93 -25.88
C TYR A 245 -21.50 -2.82 -25.49
N ALA A 246 -22.41 -3.19 -26.39
CA ALA A 246 -23.85 -3.16 -26.11
C ALA A 246 -24.22 -4.04 -24.90
N ASN A 247 -23.62 -5.24 -24.81
CA ASN A 247 -23.80 -6.12 -23.65
C ASN A 247 -23.31 -5.46 -22.35
N CYS A 248 -22.18 -4.74 -22.38
CA CYS A 248 -21.68 -4.00 -21.21
C CYS A 248 -22.63 -2.86 -20.80
N VAL A 249 -23.20 -2.13 -21.75
CA VAL A 249 -24.17 -1.06 -21.48
C VAL A 249 -25.46 -1.63 -20.89
N GLU A 250 -25.96 -2.74 -21.42
CA GLU A 250 -27.14 -3.42 -20.87
C GLU A 250 -26.88 -3.91 -19.44
N ALA A 251 -25.72 -4.55 -19.21
CA ALA A 251 -25.34 -5.02 -17.88
C ALA A 251 -25.13 -3.88 -16.86
N ALA A 252 -24.74 -2.68 -17.32
CA ALA A 252 -24.56 -1.51 -16.46
C ALA A 252 -25.88 -0.99 -15.84
N ALA A 253 -27.04 -1.40 -16.36
CA ALA A 253 -28.34 -1.10 -15.77
C ALA A 253 -28.71 -2.04 -14.60
N CYS A 254 -27.95 -3.12 -14.39
CA CYS A 254 -28.13 -4.04 -13.28
C CYS A 254 -27.48 -3.50 -12.00
N ASP A 255 -27.86 -4.09 -10.86
CA ASP A 255 -27.22 -3.80 -9.57
C ASP A 255 -25.70 -4.10 -9.62
N PRO A 256 -24.85 -3.29 -8.94
CA PRO A 256 -23.41 -3.52 -8.90
C PRO A 256 -23.06 -4.93 -8.38
N GLY A 257 -22.12 -5.59 -9.06
CA GLY A 257 -21.71 -6.95 -8.72
C GLY A 257 -20.65 -7.53 -9.65
N GLY A 258 -20.43 -8.84 -9.55
CA GLY A 258 -19.54 -9.57 -10.44
C GLY A 258 -20.21 -9.87 -11.78
N PHE A 259 -19.66 -9.34 -12.86
CA PHE A 259 -20.11 -9.65 -14.22
C PHE A 259 -19.07 -10.51 -14.94
N THR A 260 -19.55 -11.46 -15.75
CA THR A 260 -18.68 -12.25 -16.63
C THR A 260 -18.87 -11.77 -18.06
N LEU A 261 -17.75 -11.55 -18.75
CA LEU A 261 -17.75 -11.08 -20.13
C LEU A 261 -17.08 -12.14 -21.01
N SER A 262 -17.86 -12.72 -21.93
CA SER A 262 -17.34 -13.66 -22.93
C SER A 262 -16.96 -12.91 -24.20
N ALA A 263 -15.68 -12.89 -24.52
CA ALA A 263 -15.17 -12.28 -25.74
C ALA A 263 -14.05 -13.16 -26.34
N PRO A 264 -14.04 -13.41 -27.66
CA PRO A 264 -12.98 -14.21 -28.28
C PRO A 264 -11.65 -13.45 -28.27
N THR A 265 -10.57 -14.20 -28.39
CA THR A 265 -9.21 -13.69 -28.40
C THR A 265 -9.03 -12.63 -29.49
N GLY A 266 -8.50 -11.46 -29.14
CA GLY A 266 -8.31 -10.33 -30.08
C GLY A 266 -9.43 -9.27 -30.07
N SER A 267 -10.52 -9.51 -29.34
CA SER A 267 -11.58 -8.52 -29.10
C SER A 267 -11.11 -7.28 -28.33
N GLY A 268 -10.21 -7.45 -27.35
CA GLY A 268 -9.72 -6.38 -26.45
C GLY A 268 -8.44 -5.65 -26.86
N LYS A 269 -7.81 -6.01 -27.99
CA LYS A 269 -6.70 -5.23 -28.56
C LYS A 269 -7.31 -4.25 -29.57
N THR A 270 -7.37 -2.97 -29.20
CA THR A 270 -7.64 -1.87 -30.15
C THR A 270 -6.42 -1.62 -31.00
#